data_AF-A0ABD2GNZ8-F1
#
_entry.id   AF-A0ABD2GNZ8-F1
#
_cell.length_a   1.000
_cell.length_b   1.000
_cell.length_c   1.000
_cell.angle_alpha   90.00
_cell.angle_beta   90.00
_cell.angle_gamma   90.00
#
_symmetry.space_group_name_H-M   'P 1'
#
loop_
_entity.id
_entity.type
_entity.pdbx_description
1 polymer ?
#
loop_
_entity_poly.entity_id
_entity_poly.type
_entity_poly.pdbx_seq_one_letter_code
_entity_poly.pdbx_strand_id
1 'polypeptide(L)'
;MHAHSQFCMSGDFTLEGTDSSIKELVKEEADEHFVVVLSDANLERYGIRPERFAQVLTSDPQVNAFAIFIGSLGDQAERLQKTLPAGRSFVAMDTKQIPQILQQIFTSTMLSSA
;
A
#
# COMPACT_ATOMS: atom_id res chain seq x y z
N MET A 1 23.46 4.31 19.73
CA MET A 1 22.55 5.36 19.20
C MET A 1 21.61 4.79 18.11
N HIS A 2 21.05 3.59 18.29
CA HIS A 2 20.21 2.91 17.27
C HIS A 2 18.69 3.06 17.49
N ALA A 3 18.25 3.35 18.72
CA ALA A 3 16.83 3.42 19.06
C ALA A 3 16.15 4.74 18.64
N HIS A 4 16.92 5.82 18.46
CA HIS A 4 16.36 7.14 18.15
C HIS A 4 15.93 7.31 16.68
N SER A 5 16.51 6.55 15.74
CA SER A 5 16.05 6.53 14.34
C SER A 5 14.97 5.49 14.07
N GLN A 6 14.66 4.61 15.04
CA GLN A 6 13.56 3.64 14.91
C GLN A 6 12.18 4.30 15.09
N PHE A 7 12.15 5.51 15.65
CA PHE A 7 10.95 6.30 15.85
C PHE A 7 11.19 7.71 15.31
N CYS A 8 11.10 7.88 14.00
CA CYS A 8 11.01 9.23 13.44
C CYS A 8 9.69 9.85 13.93
N MET A 9 9.77 10.88 14.80
CA MET A 9 8.61 11.69 15.23
C MET A 9 7.93 12.45 14.08
N SER A 10 8.45 12.36 12.84
CA SER A 10 7.81 12.95 11.66
C SER A 10 6.44 12.35 11.33
N GLY A 11 5.95 11.38 12.10
CA GLY A 11 4.66 10.75 11.86
C GLY A 11 4.72 9.81 10.66
N ASP A 12 3.90 8.77 10.70
CA ASP A 12 3.61 7.97 9.53
C ASP A 12 2.41 8.62 8.83
N PHE A 13 2.69 9.33 7.73
CA PHE A 13 1.68 9.94 6.87
C PHE A 13 1.18 8.96 5.81
N THR A 14 1.31 7.64 6.00
CA THR A 14 0.85 6.66 5.00
C THR A 14 -0.63 6.83 4.69
N LEU A 15 -1.48 7.08 5.70
CA LEU A 15 -2.93 7.25 5.47
C LEU A 15 -3.21 8.53 4.68
N GLU A 16 -2.72 9.67 5.18
CA GLU A 16 -2.96 10.98 4.59
C GLU A 16 -2.32 11.11 3.20
N GLY A 17 -1.10 10.56 3.03
CA GLY A 17 -0.40 10.53 1.76
C GLY A 17 -1.15 9.69 0.73
N THR A 18 -1.60 8.49 1.12
CA THR A 18 -2.37 7.61 0.20
C THR A 18 -3.71 8.25 -0.16
N ASP A 19 -4.45 8.80 0.81
CA ASP A 19 -5.72 9.49 0.56
C ASP A 19 -5.55 10.73 -0.35
N SER A 20 -4.52 11.53 -0.10
CA SER A 20 -4.18 12.68 -0.94
C SER A 20 -3.84 12.27 -2.36
N SER A 21 -3.03 11.21 -2.55
CA SER A 21 -2.70 10.68 -3.87
C SER A 21 -3.93 10.19 -4.62
N ILE A 22 -4.85 9.48 -3.95
CA ILE A 22 -6.11 9.03 -4.56
C ILE A 22 -6.94 10.24 -5.00
N LYS A 23 -7.15 11.22 -4.12
CA LYS A 23 -7.95 12.42 -4.41
C LYS A 23 -7.39 13.28 -5.52
N GLU A 24 -6.07 13.37 -5.64
CA GLU A 24 -5.44 14.11 -6.71
C GLU A 24 -5.56 13.37 -8.04
N LEU A 25 -5.33 12.05 -8.03
CA LEU A 25 -5.34 11.25 -9.25
C LEU A 25 -6.73 11.17 -9.89
N VAL A 26 -7.82 11.15 -9.12
CA VAL A 26 -9.20 11.15 -9.63
C VAL A 26 -9.56 12.40 -10.44
N LYS A 27 -8.81 13.50 -10.28
CA LYS A 27 -9.06 14.75 -11.04
C LYS A 27 -8.54 14.69 -12.47
N GLU A 28 -7.64 13.76 -12.76
CA GLU A 28 -7.05 13.59 -14.08
C GLU A 28 -7.92 12.66 -14.93
N GLU A 29 -7.95 12.89 -16.24
CA GLU A 29 -8.66 12.01 -17.18
C GLU A 29 -7.74 10.85 -17.58
N ALA A 30 -8.12 9.62 -17.24
CA ALA A 30 -7.44 8.40 -17.67
C ALA A 30 -8.42 7.22 -17.77
N ASP A 31 -8.05 6.21 -18.57
CA ASP A 31 -8.81 4.95 -18.66
C ASP A 31 -8.80 4.20 -17.32
N GLU A 32 -7.65 4.18 -16.64
CA GLU A 32 -7.47 3.54 -15.34
C GLU A 32 -6.52 4.35 -14.45
N HIS A 33 -6.84 4.41 -13.16
CA HIS A 33 -6.02 5.09 -12.15
C HIS A 33 -5.39 4.07 -11.19
N PHE A 34 -4.10 4.24 -10.92
CA PHE A 34 -3.34 3.36 -10.03
C PHE A 34 -2.60 4.16 -8.96
N VAL A 35 -2.71 3.70 -7.71
CA VAL A 35 -1.87 4.16 -6.61
C VAL A 35 -1.16 2.94 -6.03
N VAL A 36 0.17 2.95 -6.01
CA VAL A 36 0.97 1.86 -5.43
C VAL A 36 1.79 2.41 -4.27
N VAL A 37 1.42 2.01 -3.06
CA VAL A 37 2.11 2.40 -1.82
C VAL A 37 3.25 1.42 -1.55
N LEU A 38 4.48 1.92 -1.48
CA LEU A 38 5.63 1.12 -1.04
C LEU A 38 5.88 1.37 0.46
N SER A 39 5.90 0.32 1.27
CA SER A 39 6.03 0.43 2.73
C SER A 39 6.94 -0.66 3.30
N ASP A 40 7.60 -0.42 4.42
CA ASP A 40 8.37 -1.41 5.18
C ASP A 40 7.52 -2.19 6.20
N ALA A 41 6.19 -2.12 6.07
CA ALA A 41 5.18 -2.77 6.91
C ALA A 41 5.16 -2.32 8.39
N ASN A 42 5.79 -1.20 8.75
CA ASN A 42 5.84 -0.73 10.12
C ASN A 42 4.60 0.02 10.63
N LEU A 43 3.43 -0.13 9.99
CA LEU A 43 2.18 0.58 10.33
C LEU A 43 1.79 0.49 11.81
N GLU A 44 1.90 -0.71 12.41
CA GLU A 44 1.58 -0.92 13.83
C GLU A 44 2.47 -0.06 14.77
N ARG A 45 3.74 0.19 14.40
CA ARG A 45 4.67 0.99 15.20
C ARG A 45 4.27 2.46 15.28
N TYR A 46 3.50 2.93 14.32
CA TYR A 46 2.97 4.29 14.27
C TYR A 46 1.52 4.38 14.73
N GLY A 47 0.96 3.29 15.26
CA GLY A 47 -0.44 3.26 15.71
C GLY A 47 -1.46 3.22 14.57
N ILE A 48 -1.02 2.95 13.34
CA ILE A 48 -1.91 2.81 12.19
C ILE A 48 -2.54 1.42 12.24
N ARG A 49 -3.86 1.41 12.43
CA ARG A 49 -4.65 0.18 12.36
C ARG A 49 -4.76 -0.28 10.91
N PRO A 50 -4.55 -1.57 10.61
CA PRO A 50 -4.67 -2.09 9.23
C PRO A 50 -6.03 -1.79 8.61
N GLU A 51 -7.12 -1.82 9.38
CA GLU A 51 -8.46 -1.47 8.91
C GLU A 51 -8.58 -0.03 8.40
N ARG A 52 -7.82 0.91 8.99
CA ARG A 52 -7.79 2.30 8.51
C ARG A 52 -7.07 2.39 7.18
N PHE A 53 -5.99 1.66 7.03
CA PHE A 53 -5.27 1.61 5.76
C PHE A 53 -6.11 0.93 4.67
N ALA A 54 -6.84 -0.14 5.02
CA ALA A 54 -7.83 -0.76 4.13
C ALA A 54 -8.89 0.25 3.65
N GLN A 55 -9.45 1.05 4.57
CA GLN A 55 -10.43 2.09 4.24
C GLN A 55 -9.86 3.11 3.24
N VAL A 56 -8.61 3.54 3.43
CA VAL A 56 -7.95 4.49 2.53
C VAL A 56 -7.66 3.85 1.17
N LEU A 57 -7.16 2.61 1.13
CA LEU A 57 -6.91 1.89 -0.12
C LEU A 57 -8.19 1.63 -0.92
N THR A 58 -9.37 1.72 -0.32
CA THR A 58 -10.66 1.54 -1.00
C THR A 58 -11.53 2.80 -0.96
N SER A 59 -10.93 3.99 -0.75
CA SER A 59 -11.69 5.22 -0.52
C SER A 59 -12.42 5.74 -1.77
N ASP A 60 -11.87 5.47 -2.96
CA ASP A 60 -12.49 5.81 -4.24
C ASP A 60 -12.47 4.60 -5.19
N PRO A 61 -13.63 4.16 -5.71
CA PRO A 61 -13.70 3.02 -6.62
C PRO A 61 -13.08 3.27 -8.00
N GLN A 62 -12.85 4.53 -8.39
CA GLN A 62 -12.20 4.88 -9.66
C GLN A 62 -10.68 4.67 -9.63
N VAL A 63 -10.11 4.47 -8.43
CA VAL A 63 -8.66 4.27 -8.23
C VAL A 63 -8.37 2.87 -7.73
N ASN A 64 -7.52 2.16 -8.48
CA ASN A 64 -6.95 0.90 -8.09
C ASN A 64 -5.74 1.14 -7.17
N ALA A 65 -5.98 1.21 -5.86
CA ALA A 65 -4.92 1.40 -4.88
C ALA A 65 -4.43 0.07 -4.29
N PHE A 66 -3.10 -0.08 -4.22
CA PHE A 66 -2.40 -1.28 -3.76
C PHE A 66 -1.27 -0.92 -2.79
N ALA A 67 -0.87 -1.87 -1.96
CA ALA A 67 0.32 -1.76 -1.11
C ALA A 67 1.33 -2.87 -1.42
N ILE A 68 2.62 -2.52 -1.51
CA ILE A 68 3.74 -3.45 -1.62
C ILE A 68 4.63 -3.27 -0.40
N PHE A 69 4.72 -4.32 0.42
CA PHE A 69 5.54 -4.34 1.62
C PHE A 69 6.95 -4.87 1.29
N ILE A 70 7.94 -3.97 1.25
CA ILE A 70 9.35 -4.26 0.87
C ILE A 70 10.25 -4.66 2.05
N GLY A 71 9.65 -4.78 3.23
CA GLY A 71 10.30 -5.18 4.46
C GLY A 71 9.28 -5.64 5.48
N SER A 72 9.74 -6.38 6.49
CA SER A 72 8.91 -6.80 7.62
C SER A 72 9.80 -7.02 8.84
N LEU A 73 9.33 -6.57 10.01
CA LEU A 73 9.88 -7.00 11.29
C LEU A 73 9.04 -8.16 11.81
N GLY A 74 9.54 -9.38 11.64
CA GLY A 74 8.76 -10.60 11.94
C GLY A 74 7.68 -10.85 10.88
N ASP A 75 6.47 -11.18 11.32
CA ASP A 75 5.34 -11.58 10.48
C ASP A 75 4.39 -10.42 10.11
N GLN A 76 4.81 -9.17 10.32
CA GLN A 76 3.98 -7.98 10.15
C GLN A 76 3.41 -7.82 8.74
N ALA A 77 4.24 -7.95 7.71
CA ALA A 77 3.77 -7.85 6.32
C ALA A 77 2.74 -8.93 5.97
N GLU A 78 2.92 -10.16 6.46
CA GLU A 78 1.95 -11.25 6.25
C GLU A 78 0.63 -11.01 6.99
N ARG A 79 0.69 -10.48 8.21
CA ARG A 79 -0.50 -10.10 9.00
C ARG A 79 -1.27 -8.98 8.31
N LEU A 80 -0.57 -7.96 7.80
CA LEU A 80 -1.19 -6.89 7.01
C LEU A 80 -1.87 -7.44 5.76
N GLN A 81 -1.20 -8.34 5.03
CA GLN A 81 -1.77 -8.94 3.82
C GLN A 81 -3.07 -9.71 4.09
N LYS A 82 -3.21 -10.34 5.25
CA LYS A 82 -4.44 -11.06 5.67
C LYS A 82 -5.59 -10.12 6.06
N THR A 83 -5.27 -8.92 6.54
CA THR A 83 -6.28 -7.95 7.00
C THR A 83 -6.72 -6.98 5.91
N LEU A 84 -5.81 -6.64 5.00
CA LEU A 84 -6.12 -5.78 3.86
C LEU A 84 -7.01 -6.49 2.84
N PRO A 85 -7.77 -5.74 2.01
CA PRO A 85 -8.64 -6.33 1.00
C PRO A 85 -7.87 -7.28 0.07
N ALA A 86 -8.48 -8.42 -0.25
CA ALA A 86 -7.86 -9.42 -1.10
C ALA A 86 -7.39 -8.82 -2.44
N GLY A 87 -6.18 -9.17 -2.86
CA GLY A 87 -5.56 -8.66 -4.08
C GLY A 87 -5.05 -7.22 -4.00
N ARG A 88 -5.24 -6.50 -2.89
CA ARG A 88 -4.75 -5.11 -2.72
C ARG A 88 -3.42 -4.98 -1.99
N SER A 89 -2.79 -6.08 -1.59
CA SER A 89 -1.50 -6.04 -0.91
C SER A 89 -0.57 -7.20 -1.27
N PHE A 90 0.72 -6.89 -1.34
CA PHE A 90 1.79 -7.79 -1.75
C PHE A 90 2.98 -7.65 -0.81
N VAL A 91 3.77 -8.73 -0.69
CA VAL A 91 5.01 -8.73 0.10
C VAL A 91 6.17 -8.99 -0.85
N ALA A 92 7.20 -8.15 -0.78
CA ALA A 92 8.38 -8.17 -1.63
C ALA A 92 9.66 -8.16 -0.76
N MET A 93 9.99 -9.31 -0.16
CA MET A 93 11.20 -9.43 0.68
C MET A 93 12.51 -9.30 -0.12
N ASP A 94 12.45 -9.53 -1.44
CA ASP A 94 13.52 -9.18 -2.40
C ASP A 94 12.95 -8.14 -3.36
N THR A 95 13.60 -6.97 -3.45
CA THR A 95 13.17 -5.87 -4.32
C THR A 95 13.18 -6.24 -5.80
N LYS A 96 13.91 -7.29 -6.20
CA LYS A 96 13.85 -7.85 -7.56
C LYS A 96 12.48 -8.43 -7.92
N GLN A 97 11.62 -8.69 -6.93
CA GLN A 97 10.25 -9.19 -7.14
C GLN A 97 9.27 -8.05 -7.48
N ILE A 98 9.62 -6.79 -7.21
CA ILE A 98 8.73 -5.64 -7.46
C ILE A 98 8.25 -5.57 -8.92
N PRO A 99 9.10 -5.72 -9.95
CA PRO A 99 8.63 -5.72 -11.34
C PRO A 99 7.59 -6.80 -11.62
N GLN A 100 7.76 -8.00 -11.07
CA GLN A 100 6.82 -9.10 -11.23
C GLN A 100 5.49 -8.82 -10.51
N ILE A 101 5.55 -8.23 -9.31
CA ILE A 101 4.35 -7.82 -8.55
C ILE A 101 3.57 -6.75 -9.31
N LEU A 102 4.26 -5.74 -9.86
CA LEU A 102 3.61 -4.71 -10.68
C LEU A 102 2.94 -5.31 -11.92
N GLN A 103 3.60 -6.27 -12.58
CA GLN A 103 3.00 -6.99 -13.71
C GLN A 103 1.71 -7.72 -13.29
N GLN A 104 1.71 -8.37 -12.13
CA GLN A 104 0.52 -9.03 -11.59
C GLN A 104 -0.60 -8.03 -11.30
N ILE A 105 -0.29 -6.91 -10.66
CA ILE A 105 -1.23 -5.82 -10.37
C ILE A 105 -1.92 -5.37 -11.67
N PHE A 106 -1.14 -4.93 -12.66
CA PHE A 106 -1.70 -4.41 -13.91
C PHE A 106 -2.48 -5.47 -14.70
N THR A 107 -2.02 -6.72 -14.71
CA THR A 107 -2.73 -7.81 -15.38
C THR A 107 -4.09 -8.10 -14.71
N SER A 108 -4.14 -8.09 -13.37
CA SER A 108 -5.37 -8.38 -12.62
C SER A 108 -6.45 -7.31 -12.80
N THR A 109 -6.06 -6.05 -12.89
CA THR A 109 -7.00 -4.95 -13.14
C THR A 109 -7.58 -5.05 -14.55
N MET A 110 -6.74 -5.27 -15.56
CA MET A 110 -7.22 -5.44 -16.94
C MET A 110 -8.23 -6.58 -17.09
N LEU A 111 -8.06 -7.68 -16.34
CA LEU A 111 -9.00 -8.82 -16.35
C LEU A 111 -10.29 -8.54 -15.59
N SER A 112 -10.30 -7.58 -14.66
CA SER A 112 -11.47 -7.21 -13.87
C SER A 112 -12.32 -6.11 -14.52
N SER A 113 -11.70 -5.31 -15.40
CA SER A 113 -12.35 -4.26 -16.20
C SER A 113 -13.00 -4.79 -17.50
N ALA A 114 -12.78 -6.07 -17.85
CA ALA A 114 -13.30 -6.75 -19.04
C ALA A 114 -14.62 -7.48 -18.79
#